data_AF-A0A920LRP6-F1
#
_entry.id   AF-A0A920LRP6-F1
#
_cell.length_a   1.000
_cell.length_b   1.000
_cell.length_c   1.000
_cell.angle_alpha   90.00
_cell.angle_beta   90.00
_cell.angle_gamma   90.00
#
_symmetry.space_group_name_H-M   'P 1'
#
loop_
_entity.id
_entity.type
_entity.pdbx_description
1 polymer ?
#
loop_
_entity_poly.entity_id
_entity_poly.type
_entity_poly.pdbx_seq_one_letter_code
_entity_poly.pdbx_strand_id
1 'polypeptide(L)'
;MIIKKEETNTPNLDIATGTHSAEVSMSGIARGIMFQLYENLGVINRALIEDQLKVMPDSDKPFLARAGIRIGTESIFMPDLLKPAAIKLRVLLHSIFANEFPACGPPPEGRVSIDLVEGVADNYWLSAGYRSIGDKVMRVDMVERVAALVRTAARAGEFSISDEMLSLAGVNRQTMTEMIIDLGFEKQREDEAEDPEKPAKPIFTKSRRSLIDDFIHQEKTKFY
;
A
#
# COMPACT_ATOMS: atom_id res chain seq x y z
N MET A 1 66.66 -4.54 -53.57
CA MET A 1 66.15 -3.84 -52.37
C MET A 1 64.67 -4.16 -52.29
N ILE A 2 64.30 -5.10 -51.40
CA ILE A 2 63.03 -5.82 -51.41
C ILE A 2 62.05 -5.13 -50.45
N ILE A 3 60.86 -4.81 -50.95
CA ILE A 3 59.74 -4.23 -50.19
C ILE A 3 59.12 -5.33 -49.33
N LYS A 4 59.23 -5.24 -48.00
CA LYS A 4 58.46 -6.06 -47.05
C LYS A 4 57.26 -5.25 -46.57
N LYS A 5 56.06 -5.76 -46.86
CA LYS A 5 54.80 -5.36 -46.20
C LYS A 5 54.84 -5.83 -44.75
N GLU A 6 54.58 -4.93 -43.81
CA GLU A 6 54.33 -5.25 -42.41
C GLU A 6 52.95 -5.92 -42.28
N GLU A 7 52.95 -7.15 -41.79
CA GLU A 7 51.77 -7.89 -41.33
C GLU A 7 51.29 -7.28 -40.01
N THR A 8 50.08 -6.73 -40.01
CA THR A 8 49.38 -6.32 -38.79
C THR A 8 48.98 -7.56 -38.00
N ASN A 9 49.79 -7.87 -36.99
CA ASN A 9 49.52 -8.89 -35.98
C ASN A 9 48.38 -8.42 -35.07
N THR A 10 47.15 -8.79 -35.40
CA THR A 10 46.00 -8.64 -34.50
C THR A 10 46.16 -9.62 -33.33
N PRO A 11 46.25 -9.17 -32.08
CA PRO A 11 46.24 -10.09 -30.96
C PRO A 11 44.85 -10.73 -30.84
N ASN A 12 44.84 -12.05 -30.95
CA ASN A 12 43.71 -12.93 -30.66
C ASN A 12 43.29 -12.67 -29.20
N LEU A 13 42.16 -11.97 -28.99
CA LEU A 13 41.58 -11.88 -27.65
C LEU A 13 40.93 -13.22 -27.36
N ASP A 14 41.64 -14.01 -26.57
CA ASP A 14 41.14 -15.23 -25.94
C ASP A 14 39.78 -14.96 -25.32
N ILE A 15 38.77 -15.69 -25.81
CA ILE A 15 37.45 -15.83 -25.21
C ILE A 15 37.66 -16.61 -23.92
N ALA A 16 38.19 -15.94 -22.90
CA ALA A 16 38.13 -16.43 -21.54
C ALA A 16 36.65 -16.36 -21.14
N THR A 17 36.11 -17.54 -20.85
CA THR A 17 34.88 -17.81 -20.12
C THR A 17 34.91 -17.07 -18.78
N GLY A 18 34.70 -15.76 -18.82
CA GLY A 18 34.22 -15.00 -17.71
C GLY A 18 32.78 -15.42 -17.47
N THR A 19 32.59 -16.33 -16.53
CA THR A 19 31.33 -16.43 -15.79
C THR A 19 31.12 -15.06 -15.15
N HIS A 20 30.59 -14.10 -15.92
CA HIS A 20 29.89 -12.97 -15.34
C HIS A 20 28.75 -13.64 -14.58
N SER A 21 28.91 -13.79 -13.28
CA SER A 21 27.79 -13.86 -12.36
C SER A 21 26.82 -12.80 -12.85
N ALA A 22 25.73 -13.22 -13.50
CA ALA A 22 24.75 -12.29 -14.02
C ALA A 22 24.37 -11.44 -12.82
N GLU A 23 24.81 -10.17 -12.81
CA GLU A 23 24.31 -9.23 -11.83
C GLU A 23 22.80 -9.30 -12.00
N VAL A 24 22.12 -9.85 -11.00
CA VAL A 24 20.67 -9.97 -11.02
C VAL A 24 20.18 -8.53 -10.94
N SER A 25 20.03 -7.93 -12.12
CA SER A 25 19.60 -6.56 -12.29
C SER A 25 18.10 -6.54 -12.08
N MET A 26 17.63 -5.57 -11.29
CA MET A 26 16.21 -5.37 -10.99
C MET A 26 15.41 -5.29 -12.29
N SER A 27 14.28 -6.00 -12.35
CA SER A 27 13.45 -6.01 -13.55
C SER A 27 12.92 -4.60 -13.91
N GLY A 28 12.47 -4.43 -15.16
CA GLY A 28 11.78 -3.21 -15.58
C GLY A 28 10.48 -2.96 -14.80
N ILE A 29 9.78 -4.01 -14.39
CA ILE A 29 8.53 -3.92 -13.64
C ILE A 29 8.78 -3.34 -12.25
N ALA A 30 9.78 -3.86 -11.54
CA ALA A 30 10.14 -3.35 -10.21
C ALA A 30 10.59 -1.88 -10.26
N ARG A 31 11.36 -1.48 -11.29
CA ARG A 31 11.70 -0.07 -11.53
C ARG A 31 10.46 0.80 -11.79
N GLY A 32 9.49 0.28 -12.55
CA GLY A 32 8.21 0.95 -12.79
C GLY A 32 7.41 1.16 -11.49
N ILE A 33 7.35 0.15 -10.63
CA ILE A 33 6.69 0.25 -9.31
C ILE A 33 7.40 1.31 -8.44
N MET A 34 8.74 1.34 -8.43
CA MET A 34 9.48 2.37 -7.70
C MET A 34 9.20 3.78 -8.23
N PHE A 35 9.11 3.94 -9.55
CA PHE A 35 8.77 5.21 -10.16
C PHE A 35 7.36 5.67 -9.78
N GLN A 36 6.36 4.80 -9.89
CA GLN A 36 5.00 5.12 -9.46
C GLN A 36 4.96 5.45 -7.96
N LEU A 37 5.75 4.74 -7.14
CA LEU A 37 5.82 4.98 -5.70
C LEU A 37 6.38 6.37 -5.41
N TYR A 38 7.42 6.76 -6.14
CA TYR A 38 8.02 8.09 -6.06
C TYR A 38 7.01 9.19 -6.46
N GLU A 39 6.29 9.02 -7.57
CA GLU A 39 5.26 9.96 -8.04
C GLU A 39 4.12 10.12 -7.02
N ASN A 40 3.76 9.04 -6.31
CA ASN A 40 2.74 9.08 -5.25
C ASN A 40 3.34 9.39 -3.87
N LEU A 41 4.49 10.06 -3.84
CA LEU A 41 5.18 10.50 -2.63
C LEU A 41 5.46 9.37 -1.64
N GLY A 42 5.54 8.11 -2.05
CA GLY A 42 5.93 7.00 -1.19
C GLY A 42 4.81 6.10 -0.69
N VAL A 43 3.57 6.29 -1.14
CA VAL A 43 2.44 5.40 -0.85
C VAL A 43 1.55 5.21 -2.06
N ILE A 44 1.26 3.97 -2.44
CA ILE A 44 0.33 3.61 -3.51
C ILE A 44 -0.73 2.65 -2.98
N ASN A 45 -1.99 2.84 -3.37
CA ASN A 45 -3.02 1.82 -3.21
C ASN A 45 -2.67 0.61 -4.08
N ARG A 46 -2.52 -0.58 -3.48
CA ARG A 46 -2.10 -1.80 -4.16
C ARG A 46 -2.99 -2.14 -5.35
N ALA A 47 -4.30 -1.83 -5.28
CA ALA A 47 -5.25 -2.10 -6.36
C ALA A 47 -4.82 -1.47 -7.69
N LEU A 48 -4.17 -0.30 -7.66
CA LEU A 48 -3.72 0.42 -8.85
C LEU A 48 -2.61 -0.30 -9.63
N ILE A 49 -1.86 -1.17 -8.96
CA ILE A 49 -0.67 -1.81 -9.52
C ILE A 49 -0.73 -3.33 -9.36
N GLU A 50 -1.93 -3.87 -9.18
CA GLU A 50 -2.16 -5.29 -8.92
C GLU A 50 -1.62 -6.16 -10.07
N ASP A 51 -1.85 -5.75 -11.32
CA ASP A 51 -1.41 -6.49 -12.50
C ASP A 51 0.12 -6.48 -12.62
N GLN A 52 0.77 -5.37 -12.30
CA GLN A 52 2.23 -5.28 -12.26
C GLN A 52 2.81 -6.21 -11.19
N LEU A 53 2.17 -6.28 -10.01
CA LEU A 53 2.60 -7.18 -8.92
C LEU A 53 2.42 -8.65 -9.28
N LYS A 54 1.37 -9.00 -10.05
CA LYS A 54 1.13 -10.39 -10.50
C LYS A 54 2.22 -10.89 -11.44
N VAL A 55 2.74 -10.02 -12.32
CA VAL A 55 3.77 -10.40 -13.30
C VAL A 55 5.20 -10.11 -12.83
N MET A 56 5.36 -9.46 -11.67
CA MET A 56 6.69 -9.13 -11.11
C MET A 56 7.43 -10.40 -10.68
N PRO A 57 8.68 -10.60 -11.11
CA PRO A 57 9.52 -11.71 -10.64
C PRO A 57 9.73 -11.69 -9.13
N ASP A 58 9.67 -12.87 -8.50
CA ASP A 58 9.97 -13.01 -7.07
C ASP A 58 11.40 -12.59 -6.70
N SER A 59 12.33 -12.65 -7.67
CA SER A 59 13.71 -12.19 -7.51
C SER A 59 13.82 -10.69 -7.25
N ASP A 60 12.80 -9.88 -7.57
CA ASP A 60 12.81 -8.43 -7.32
C ASP A 60 12.44 -8.05 -5.89
N LYS A 61 11.69 -8.92 -5.18
CA LYS A 61 11.21 -8.64 -3.82
C LYS A 61 12.34 -8.27 -2.84
N PRO A 62 13.50 -8.96 -2.82
CA PRO A 62 14.63 -8.56 -1.98
C PRO A 62 15.20 -7.18 -2.33
N PHE A 63 15.17 -6.77 -3.61
CA PHE A 63 15.66 -5.45 -4.01
C PHE A 63 14.73 -4.35 -3.51
N LEU A 64 13.42 -4.52 -3.68
CA LEU A 64 12.42 -3.58 -3.17
C LEU A 64 12.48 -3.47 -1.63
N ALA A 65 12.64 -4.61 -0.94
CA ALA A 65 12.80 -4.63 0.51
C ALA A 65 14.07 -3.88 0.96
N ARG A 66 15.21 -4.07 0.29
CA ARG A 66 16.45 -3.31 0.56
C ARG A 66 16.31 -1.82 0.27
N ALA A 67 15.48 -1.44 -0.69
CA ALA A 67 15.14 -0.04 -0.97
C ALA A 67 14.17 0.57 0.05
N GLY A 68 13.77 -0.18 1.10
CA GLY A 68 12.86 0.30 2.14
C GLY A 68 11.38 0.27 1.74
N ILE A 69 11.03 -0.44 0.66
CA ILE A 69 9.65 -0.54 0.18
C ILE A 69 8.99 -1.77 0.82
N ARG A 70 7.80 -1.56 1.38
CA ARG A 70 6.93 -2.61 1.90
C ARG A 70 5.80 -2.87 0.92
N ILE A 71 5.69 -4.13 0.51
CA ILE A 71 4.55 -4.61 -0.29
C ILE A 71 3.51 -5.17 0.67
N GLY A 72 2.53 -4.33 0.99
CA GLY A 72 1.37 -4.70 1.77
C GLY A 72 0.28 -5.34 0.93
N THR A 73 -0.80 -5.65 1.61
CA THR A 73 -2.02 -6.25 1.09
C THR A 73 -3.03 -5.22 0.58
N GLU A 74 -3.02 -4.03 1.16
CA GLU A 74 -3.85 -2.87 0.77
C GLU A 74 -3.01 -1.80 0.07
N SER A 75 -1.74 -1.66 0.45
CA SER A 75 -0.89 -0.56 0.02
C SER A 75 0.56 -0.97 -0.13
N ILE A 76 1.26 -0.25 -0.99
CA ILE A 76 2.71 -0.31 -1.13
C ILE A 76 3.27 1.00 -0.63
N PHE A 77 4.20 0.94 0.31
CA PHE A 77 4.63 2.14 1.03
C PHE A 77 6.07 2.05 1.53
N MET A 78 6.66 3.22 1.84
CA MET A 78 7.95 3.33 2.50
C MET A 78 7.76 3.71 3.99
N PRO A 79 8.10 2.84 4.95
CA PRO A 79 7.92 3.13 6.38
C PRO A 79 8.65 4.39 6.86
N ASP A 80 9.83 4.70 6.30
CA ASP A 80 10.59 5.89 6.65
C ASP A 80 9.86 7.21 6.33
N LEU A 81 8.94 7.17 5.36
CA LEU A 81 8.12 8.32 4.96
C LEU A 81 6.87 8.52 5.84
N LEU A 82 6.67 7.66 6.84
CA LEU A 82 5.64 7.79 7.88
C LEU A 82 6.15 8.52 9.14
N LYS A 83 7.38 9.06 9.10
CA LYS A 83 7.94 9.90 10.17
C LYS A 83 7.33 11.32 10.10
N PRO A 84 7.07 11.99 11.23
CA PRO A 84 6.39 13.30 11.25
C PRO A 84 6.98 14.36 10.33
N ALA A 85 8.31 14.49 10.30
CA ALA A 85 8.99 15.46 9.42
C ALA A 85 8.76 15.15 7.92
N ALA A 86 8.81 13.88 7.54
CA ALA A 86 8.55 13.46 6.15
C ALA A 86 7.08 13.69 5.77
N ILE A 87 6.14 13.37 6.66
CA ILE A 87 4.70 13.61 6.45
C ILE A 87 4.43 15.10 6.19
N LYS A 88 4.95 15.99 7.06
CA LYS A 88 4.76 17.44 6.90
C LYS A 88 5.27 17.94 5.55
N LEU A 89 6.45 17.50 5.13
CA LEU A 89 7.02 17.89 3.85
C LEU A 89 6.18 17.37 2.68
N ARG A 90 5.77 16.10 2.70
CA ARG A 90 4.99 15.45 1.63
C ARG A 90 3.62 16.12 1.47
N VAL A 91 2.92 16.36 2.58
CA VAL A 91 1.64 17.07 2.59
C VAL A 91 1.78 18.48 2.03
N LEU A 92 2.84 19.20 2.40
CA LEU A 92 3.10 20.54 1.88
C LEU A 92 3.36 20.52 0.37
N LEU A 93 4.21 19.60 -0.11
CA LEU A 93 4.51 19.43 -1.53
C LEU A 93 3.25 19.08 -2.33
N HIS A 94 2.43 18.17 -1.81
CA HIS A 94 1.16 17.80 -2.41
C HIS A 94 0.20 18.99 -2.48
N SER A 95 0.07 19.74 -1.38
CA SER A 95 -0.80 20.93 -1.30
C SER A 95 -0.39 22.00 -2.31
N ILE A 96 0.91 22.24 -2.46
CA ILE A 96 1.45 23.18 -3.47
C ILE A 96 1.17 22.67 -4.89
N PHE A 97 1.37 21.38 -5.15
CA PHE A 97 1.16 20.77 -6.46
C PHE A 97 -0.33 20.78 -6.87
N ALA A 98 -1.23 20.41 -5.96
CA ALA A 98 -2.67 20.39 -6.18
C ALA A 98 -3.32 21.78 -6.08
N ASN A 99 -2.60 22.77 -5.55
CA ASN A 99 -3.14 24.08 -5.17
C ASN A 99 -4.35 23.98 -4.22
N GLU A 100 -4.27 23.02 -3.28
CA GLU A 100 -5.29 22.72 -2.29
C GLU A 100 -4.69 22.75 -0.90
N PHE A 101 -5.29 23.51 0.02
CA PHE A 101 -4.80 23.66 1.39
C PHE A 101 -5.92 23.37 2.40
N PRO A 102 -6.17 22.08 2.70
CA PRO A 102 -7.17 21.71 3.70
C PRO A 102 -6.94 22.38 5.06
N ALA A 103 -7.99 22.96 5.63
CA ALA A 103 -7.91 23.66 6.92
C ALA A 103 -7.49 22.75 8.08
N CYS A 104 -7.69 21.43 7.96
CA CYS A 104 -7.26 20.46 8.96
C CYS A 104 -5.73 20.32 9.06
N GLY A 105 -4.99 20.74 8.02
CA GLY A 105 -3.54 20.58 7.97
C GLY A 105 -3.10 19.10 7.97
N PRO A 106 -1.79 18.82 8.17
CA PRO A 106 -1.28 17.46 8.23
C PRO A 106 -1.80 16.73 9.50
N PRO A 107 -1.89 15.39 9.48
CA PRO A 107 -2.24 14.61 10.67
C PRO A 107 -1.36 14.96 11.88
N PRO A 108 -1.93 15.05 13.10
CA PRO A 108 -1.15 15.33 14.30
C PRO A 108 -0.07 14.26 14.55
N GLU A 109 1.06 14.69 15.11
CA GLU A 109 2.20 13.79 15.33
C GLU A 109 1.86 12.64 16.30
N GLY A 110 2.35 11.44 15.99
CA GLY A 110 2.14 10.26 16.82
C GLY A 110 0.74 9.66 16.79
N ARG A 111 -0.23 10.29 16.10
CA ARG A 111 -1.57 9.70 15.93
C ARG A 111 -1.53 8.62 14.86
N VAL A 112 -2.22 7.51 15.12
CA VAL A 112 -2.35 6.41 14.16
C VAL A 112 -3.65 6.47 13.38
N SER A 113 -4.67 7.06 13.98
CA SER A 113 -5.98 7.31 13.40
C SER A 113 -6.52 8.66 13.87
N ILE A 114 -7.32 9.29 13.01
CA ILE A 114 -8.11 10.49 13.27
C ILE A 114 -9.49 10.32 12.63
N ASP A 115 -10.45 11.16 13.03
CA ASP A 115 -11.75 11.20 12.37
C ASP A 115 -11.61 11.68 10.93
N LEU A 116 -12.41 11.10 10.03
CA LEU A 116 -12.46 11.55 8.64
C LEU A 116 -12.92 13.00 8.58
N VAL A 117 -12.14 13.85 7.90
CA VAL A 117 -12.49 15.25 7.69
C VAL A 117 -13.21 15.37 6.34
N GLU A 118 -14.45 15.82 6.37
CA GLU A 118 -15.24 16.05 5.17
C GLU A 118 -14.58 17.09 4.25
N GLY A 119 -14.72 16.88 2.94
CA GLY A 119 -14.17 17.78 1.92
C GLY A 119 -12.66 17.69 1.71
N VAL A 120 -11.96 16.76 2.39
CA VAL A 120 -10.54 16.48 2.15
C VAL A 120 -10.42 15.26 1.23
N ALA A 121 -9.76 15.45 0.09
CA ALA A 121 -9.62 14.40 -0.91
C ALA A 121 -8.69 13.26 -0.44
N ASP A 122 -8.96 12.03 -0.90
CA ASP A 122 -8.20 10.83 -0.50
C ASP A 122 -6.70 10.90 -0.86
N ASN A 123 -6.37 11.57 -1.97
CA ASN A 123 -4.98 11.77 -2.41
C ASN A 123 -4.18 12.61 -1.40
N TYR A 124 -4.82 13.57 -0.72
CA TYR A 124 -4.19 14.34 0.35
C TYR A 124 -3.80 13.42 1.51
N TRP A 125 -4.72 12.56 1.95
CA TRP A 125 -4.43 11.59 3.01
C TRP A 125 -3.34 10.58 2.59
N LEU A 126 -3.40 10.10 1.35
CA LEU A 126 -2.40 9.18 0.80
C LEU A 126 -1.01 9.83 0.76
N SER A 127 -0.92 11.11 0.40
CA SER A 127 0.32 11.89 0.44
C SER A 127 0.89 12.02 1.87
N ALA A 128 0.03 12.01 2.89
CA ALA A 128 0.44 11.98 4.29
C ALA A 128 0.84 10.57 4.77
N GLY A 129 0.63 9.53 3.97
CA GLY A 129 0.79 8.13 4.37
C GLY A 129 -0.36 7.59 5.22
N TYR A 130 -1.55 8.15 5.02
CA TYR A 130 -2.81 7.71 5.62
C TYR A 130 -3.78 7.31 4.51
N ARG A 131 -4.83 6.59 4.87
CA ARG A 131 -5.98 6.36 3.99
C ARG A 131 -7.27 6.48 4.77
N SER A 132 -8.33 6.88 4.07
CA SER A 132 -9.70 6.72 4.53
C SER A 132 -10.02 5.23 4.70
N ILE A 133 -10.67 4.90 5.81
CA ILE A 133 -11.18 3.56 6.13
C ILE A 133 -12.32 3.70 7.17
N GLY A 134 -13.54 3.36 6.77
CA GLY A 134 -14.77 3.68 7.49
C GLY A 134 -14.91 5.19 7.70
N ASP A 135 -15.35 5.59 8.90
CA ASP A 135 -15.42 6.98 9.34
C ASP A 135 -14.08 7.59 9.81
N LYS A 136 -12.94 6.91 9.57
CA LYS A 136 -11.62 7.33 10.03
C LYS A 136 -10.63 7.52 8.89
N VAL A 137 -9.56 8.25 9.20
CA VAL A 137 -8.32 8.29 8.43
C VAL A 137 -7.22 7.65 9.26
N MET A 138 -6.62 6.58 8.75
CA MET A 138 -5.64 5.77 9.47
C MET A 138 -4.33 5.64 8.70
N ARG A 139 -3.20 5.60 9.42
CA ARG A 139 -1.89 5.35 8.81
C ARG A 139 -1.88 4.03 8.06
N VAL A 140 -1.22 4.02 6.90
CA VAL A 140 -1.20 2.82 6.04
C VAL A 140 -0.53 1.61 6.69
N ASP A 141 0.49 1.81 7.52
CA ASP A 141 1.13 0.71 8.27
C ASP A 141 0.16 0.06 9.27
N MET A 142 -0.72 0.85 9.87
CA MET A 142 -1.75 0.34 10.77
C MET A 142 -2.89 -0.34 10.03
N VAL A 143 -3.31 0.21 8.90
CA VAL A 143 -4.31 -0.45 8.05
C VAL A 143 -3.83 -1.83 7.61
N GLU A 144 -2.56 -1.97 7.22
CA GLU A 144 -1.98 -3.28 6.86
C GLU A 144 -2.02 -4.29 8.01
N ARG A 145 -1.73 -3.84 9.24
CA ARG A 145 -1.79 -4.70 10.43
C ARG A 145 -3.22 -5.14 10.73
N VAL A 146 -4.18 -4.22 10.67
CA VAL A 146 -5.60 -4.54 10.85
C VAL A 146 -6.07 -5.51 9.76
N ALA A 147 -5.75 -5.23 8.50
CA ALA A 147 -6.11 -6.08 7.37
C ALA A 147 -5.50 -7.50 7.49
N ALA A 148 -4.30 -7.63 8.06
CA ALA A 148 -3.69 -8.93 8.33
C ALA A 148 -4.46 -9.73 9.41
N LEU A 149 -4.91 -9.08 10.49
CA LEU A 149 -5.74 -9.71 11.52
C LEU A 149 -7.09 -10.16 10.95
N VAL A 150 -7.78 -9.27 10.23
CA VAL A 150 -9.07 -9.57 9.61
C VAL A 150 -8.95 -10.75 8.65
N ARG A 151 -7.94 -10.77 7.77
CA ARG A 151 -7.71 -11.91 6.87
C ARG A 151 -7.39 -13.20 7.60
N THR A 152 -6.67 -13.13 8.71
CA THR A 152 -6.34 -14.31 9.52
C THR A 152 -7.61 -14.90 10.13
N ALA A 153 -8.49 -14.06 10.67
CA ALA A 153 -9.79 -14.48 11.21
C ALA A 153 -10.69 -15.07 10.11
N ALA A 154 -10.72 -14.45 8.93
CA ALA A 154 -11.53 -14.90 7.80
C ALA A 154 -11.08 -16.23 7.17
N ARG A 155 -9.92 -16.79 7.53
CA ARG A 155 -9.47 -18.12 7.02
C ARG A 155 -10.41 -19.24 7.41
N ALA A 156 -11.12 -19.10 8.54
CA ALA A 156 -12.11 -20.05 9.01
C ALA A 156 -13.48 -19.92 8.30
N GLY A 157 -13.60 -18.98 7.35
CA GLY A 157 -14.86 -18.65 6.67
C GLY A 157 -15.54 -17.47 7.37
N GLU A 158 -16.42 -17.78 8.31
CA GLU A 158 -17.14 -16.79 9.11
C GLU A 158 -16.29 -16.32 10.30
N PHE A 159 -16.31 -15.03 10.59
CA PHE A 159 -15.60 -14.46 11.75
C PHE A 159 -16.36 -13.30 12.37
N SER A 160 -16.05 -13.00 13.64
CA SER A 160 -16.56 -11.82 14.35
C SER A 160 -15.43 -10.85 14.69
N ILE A 161 -15.79 -9.62 15.07
CA ILE A 161 -14.83 -8.62 15.56
C ILE A 161 -14.24 -9.08 16.89
N SER A 162 -12.91 -9.27 16.92
CA SER A 162 -12.17 -9.57 18.14
C SER A 162 -11.76 -8.29 18.89
N ASP A 163 -11.51 -8.42 20.20
CA ASP A 163 -11.03 -7.29 21.02
C ASP A 163 -9.62 -6.83 20.60
N GLU A 164 -8.81 -7.75 20.07
CA GLU A 164 -7.50 -7.43 19.50
C GLU A 164 -7.63 -6.47 18.31
N MET A 165 -8.61 -6.68 17.42
CA MET A 165 -8.86 -5.80 16.29
C MET A 165 -9.26 -4.39 16.75
N LEU A 166 -10.16 -4.30 17.75
CA LEU A 166 -10.62 -3.02 18.30
C LEU A 166 -9.47 -2.25 18.96
N SER A 167 -8.68 -2.94 19.79
CA SER A 167 -7.53 -2.36 20.48
C SER A 167 -6.45 -1.88 19.51
N LEU A 168 -6.19 -2.66 18.45
CA LEU A 168 -5.19 -2.35 17.43
C LEU A 168 -5.57 -1.10 16.62
N ALA A 169 -6.83 -1.01 16.19
CA ALA A 169 -7.34 0.11 15.42
C ALA A 169 -7.62 1.34 16.31
N GLY A 170 -7.82 1.14 17.61
CA GLY A 170 -8.20 2.19 18.56
C GLY A 170 -9.61 2.71 18.31
N VAL A 171 -10.53 1.84 17.89
CA VAL A 171 -11.88 2.23 17.47
C VAL A 171 -12.97 1.41 18.16
N ASN A 172 -14.20 1.90 18.10
CA ASN A 172 -15.38 1.19 18.58
C ASN A 172 -15.83 0.10 17.58
N ARG A 173 -16.80 -0.72 18.00
CA ARG A 173 -17.31 -1.84 17.19
C ARG A 173 -18.04 -1.40 15.91
N GLN A 174 -18.66 -0.22 15.92
CA GLN A 174 -19.36 0.33 14.75
C GLN A 174 -18.35 0.72 13.68
N THR A 175 -17.38 1.57 14.01
CA THR A 175 -16.28 1.95 13.11
C THR A 175 -15.53 0.71 12.62
N MET A 176 -15.25 -0.27 13.49
CA MET A 176 -14.57 -1.50 13.06
C MET A 176 -15.40 -2.30 12.05
N THR A 177 -16.73 -2.27 12.15
CA THR A 177 -17.63 -2.90 11.17
C THR A 177 -17.48 -2.24 9.80
N GLU A 178 -17.48 -0.91 9.75
CA GLU A 178 -17.27 -0.14 8.52
C GLU A 178 -15.87 -0.41 7.94
N MET A 179 -14.82 -0.44 8.78
CA MET A 179 -13.47 -0.78 8.34
C MET A 179 -13.38 -2.18 7.73
N ILE A 180 -14.05 -3.17 8.30
CA ILE A 180 -14.08 -4.54 7.76
C ILE A 180 -14.79 -4.57 6.41
N ILE A 181 -15.85 -3.78 6.24
CA ILE A 181 -16.56 -3.66 4.96
C ILE A 181 -15.64 -3.07 3.88
N ASP A 182 -14.94 -1.99 4.19
CA ASP A 182 -13.96 -1.36 3.29
C ASP A 182 -12.77 -2.27 2.93
N LEU A 183 -12.45 -3.24 3.78
CA LEU A 183 -11.44 -4.27 3.51
C LEU A 183 -11.98 -5.41 2.61
N GLY A 184 -13.20 -5.30 2.10
CA GLY A 184 -13.81 -6.24 1.16
C GLY A 184 -14.52 -7.42 1.82
N PHE A 185 -15.06 -7.24 3.03
CA PHE A 185 -15.87 -8.24 3.72
C PHE A 185 -17.33 -7.79 3.83
N GLU A 186 -18.25 -8.73 3.98
CA GLU A 186 -19.68 -8.45 4.10
C GLU A 186 -20.21 -8.97 5.43
N LYS A 187 -20.98 -8.14 6.13
CA LYS A 187 -21.74 -8.52 7.33
C LYS A 187 -22.93 -9.38 6.92
N GLN A 188 -22.98 -10.63 7.37
CA GLN A 188 -24.09 -11.54 7.07
C GLN A 188 -25.18 -11.53 8.12
N ARG A 189 -24.80 -11.57 9.40
CA ARG A 189 -25.74 -11.68 10.52
C ARG A 189 -25.15 -11.06 11.79
N GLU A 190 -25.99 -10.91 12.80
CA GLU A 190 -25.58 -10.61 14.17
C GLU A 190 -26.00 -11.78 15.04
N ASP A 191 -25.02 -12.46 15.64
CA ASP A 191 -25.29 -13.51 16.62
C ASP A 191 -25.43 -12.85 18.01
N GLU A 192 -26.44 -13.25 18.79
CA GLU A 192 -26.54 -12.86 20.20
C GLU A 192 -25.26 -13.29 20.92
N ALA A 193 -24.73 -12.43 21.79
CA ALA A 193 -23.58 -12.82 22.57
C ALA A 193 -23.96 -13.97 23.52
N GLU A 194 -23.06 -14.95 23.70
CA GLU A 194 -23.24 -16.07 24.66
C GLU A 194 -23.53 -15.59 26.10
N ASP A 195 -23.21 -14.33 26.39
CA ASP A 195 -23.50 -13.63 27.62
C ASP A 195 -24.51 -12.49 27.31
N PRO A 196 -25.74 -12.54 27.83
CA PRO A 196 -26.80 -11.57 27.49
C PRO A 196 -26.48 -10.13 27.93
N GLU A 197 -25.47 -9.91 28.76
CA GLU A 197 -24.97 -8.56 29.09
C GLU A 197 -24.03 -7.98 28.01
N LYS A 198 -23.56 -8.79 27.06
CA LYS A 198 -22.63 -8.37 26.01
C LYS A 198 -23.36 -8.01 24.71
N PRO A 199 -22.91 -6.97 23.99
CA PRO A 199 -23.52 -6.60 22.72
C PRO A 199 -23.37 -7.71 21.67
N ALA A 200 -24.35 -7.80 20.76
CA ALA A 200 -24.37 -8.77 19.68
C ALA A 200 -23.08 -8.76 18.85
N LYS A 201 -22.68 -9.95 18.37
CA LYS A 201 -21.46 -10.17 17.61
C LYS A 201 -21.78 -10.17 16.11
N PRO A 202 -21.39 -9.13 15.35
CA PRO A 202 -21.54 -9.17 13.90
C PRO A 202 -20.64 -10.26 13.31
N ILE A 203 -21.21 -11.07 12.42
CA ILE A 203 -20.53 -12.13 11.68
C ILE A 203 -20.29 -11.67 10.25
N PHE A 204 -19.05 -11.82 9.80
CA PHE A 204 -18.58 -11.39 8.50
C PHE A 204 -18.11 -12.59 7.67
N THR A 205 -18.24 -12.44 6.34
CA THR A 205 -17.67 -13.35 5.34
C THR A 205 -16.95 -12.56 4.27
N LYS A 206 -16.04 -13.21 3.53
CA LYS A 206 -15.36 -12.56 2.41
C LYS A 206 -16.38 -12.18 1.33
N SER A 207 -16.42 -10.90 0.94
CA SER A 207 -17.27 -10.48 -0.17
C SER A 207 -16.84 -11.18 -1.45
N ARG A 208 -17.82 -11.58 -2.27
CA ARG A 208 -17.58 -12.05 -3.64
C ARG A 208 -17.35 -10.90 -4.63
N ARG A 209 -17.47 -9.63 -4.23
CA ARG A 209 -17.29 -8.48 -5.12
C ARG A 209 -15.82 -8.26 -5.48
N SER A 210 -15.56 -8.12 -6.78
CA SER A 210 -14.27 -7.68 -7.30
C SER A 210 -14.07 -6.20 -6.96
N LEU A 211 -12.90 -5.86 -6.41
CA LEU A 211 -12.42 -4.52 -6.03
C LEU A 211 -12.40 -3.46 -7.15
N ILE A 212 -13.01 -3.74 -8.29
CA ILE A 212 -13.02 -2.90 -9.50
C ILE A 212 -14.09 -1.79 -9.40
N ASP A 213 -15.21 -2.03 -8.71
CA ASP A 213 -16.35 -1.10 -8.72
C ASP A 213 -16.14 0.16 -7.87
N ASP A 214 -15.39 0.07 -6.76
CA ASP A 214 -15.16 1.22 -5.87
C ASP A 214 -14.17 2.22 -6.47
N PHE A 215 -13.20 1.73 -7.25
CA PHE A 215 -12.27 2.60 -7.98
C PHE A 215 -12.95 3.36 -9.12
N ILE A 216 -13.91 2.75 -9.81
CA ILE A 216 -14.69 3.40 -10.86
C ILE A 216 -15.57 4.54 -10.30
N HIS A 217 -16.00 4.47 -9.04
CA HIS A 217 -16.67 5.60 -8.39
C HIS A 217 -15.70 6.76 -8.06
N GLN A 218 -14.43 6.45 -7.74
CA GLN A 218 -13.41 7.47 -7.45
C GLN A 218 -12.89 8.17 -8.72
N GLU A 219 -12.72 7.45 -9.84
CA GLU A 219 -12.27 8.08 -11.10
C GLU A 219 -13.33 9.00 -11.72
N LYS A 220 -14.63 8.69 -11.57
CA LYS A 220 -15.71 9.55 -12.09
C LYS A 220 -15.77 10.92 -11.41
N THR A 221 -15.16 11.07 -10.25
CA THR A 221 -15.10 12.34 -9.50
C THR A 221 -13.82 13.14 -9.81
N LYS A 222 -12.87 12.59 -10.58
CA LYS A 222 -11.58 13.25 -10.92
C LYS A 222 -11.54 13.93 -12.30
N PHE A 223 -12.69 14.07 -12.98
CA PHE A 223 -12.78 14.78 -14.27
C PHE A 223 -13.69 16.03 -14.25
N TYR A 224 -14.03 16.54 -13.06
CA TYR A 224 -14.65 17.86 -12.90
C TYR A 224 -14.07 18.61 -11.71
#